data_AF-A0A5B7ULV8-F1
#
_entry.id   AF-A0A5B7ULV8-F1
#
_cell.length_a   1.000
_cell.length_b   1.000
_cell.length_c   1.000
_cell.angle_alpha   90.00
_cell.angle_beta   90.00
_cell.angle_gamma   90.00
#
_symmetry.space_group_name_H-M   'P 1'
#
loop_
_entity.id
_entity.type
_entity.pdbx_description
1 polymer ?
#
loop_
_entity_poly.entity_id
_entity_poly.type
_entity_poly.pdbx_seq_one_letter_code
_entity_poly.pdbx_strand_id
1 'polypeptide(L)'
;MAEPDSQAADYAHQLFAASAKYADISWTEAGAEPRWLGMDTSTCAVAINPSHFASRGADEFERFLSGAASRGEPALIIATMGNVDDDCLRNVFSRYDASVHFRSFTGSIAGKRLPAGAEVSLASDLDATDRDLGLRLRNRPADAPWWAMTLQSTALVGPQGTTVHPPEGELVPILVDSLGEPIVARWTPSNGQQIWYLIPDAVDWNTVVDWIVQRALPELVPAALRRVRSRHSIDADLETPAETQARVALDELERRYLDDKARFQADVERARQAAEPVRSGLLYASGSELVDAVAVVLRAAGFTVTDLDTELGATRSADLLVVLDGATCLVEVKAASGAAPEKLTSQLQRHLETWPKLRPSQPVTCAALIVNHQHRLDPAERPTEVYQRREFVDALTFPVLATGQLFNWWRTQNWLAVRTAVLGNPHPDARGTPSAAPSAAESLRRRRFWSRPGRDSTV
;
A
#
# COMPACT_ATOMS: atom_id res chain seq x y z
N MET A 1 -60.88 24.37 -0.50
CA MET A 1 -59.42 24.39 -0.70
C MET A 1 -59.06 23.04 -1.26
N ALA A 2 -58.63 22.99 -2.52
CA ALA A 2 -58.17 21.75 -3.13
C ALA A 2 -56.83 21.36 -2.49
N GLU A 3 -56.68 20.10 -2.08
CA GLU A 3 -55.40 19.56 -1.63
C GLU A 3 -54.34 19.76 -2.72
N PRO A 4 -53.11 20.20 -2.39
CA PRO A 4 -52.04 20.28 -3.36
C PRO A 4 -51.75 18.87 -3.90
N ASP A 5 -51.64 18.78 -5.22
CA ASP A 5 -51.31 17.57 -5.96
C ASP A 5 -50.08 16.88 -5.34
N SER A 6 -50.23 15.62 -4.95
CA SER A 6 -49.19 14.85 -4.27
C SER A 6 -47.91 14.75 -5.11
N GLN A 7 -48.02 14.78 -6.44
CA GLN A 7 -46.86 14.83 -7.33
C GLN A 7 -46.11 16.17 -7.27
N ALA A 8 -46.81 17.29 -7.05
CA ALA A 8 -46.19 18.61 -6.90
C ALA A 8 -45.49 18.75 -5.53
N ALA A 9 -46.05 18.14 -4.48
CA ALA A 9 -45.45 18.07 -3.16
C ALA A 9 -44.17 17.21 -3.14
N ASP A 10 -44.18 16.05 -3.81
CA ASP A 10 -43.00 15.18 -3.97
C ASP A 10 -41.91 15.83 -4.83
N TYR A 11 -42.30 16.54 -5.89
CA TYR A 11 -41.37 17.28 -6.75
C TYR A 11 -40.68 18.43 -5.99
N ALA A 12 -41.45 19.21 -5.22
CA ALA A 12 -40.89 20.24 -4.35
C ALA A 12 -39.97 19.64 -3.28
N HIS A 13 -40.36 18.53 -2.64
CA HIS A 13 -39.53 17.84 -1.66
C HIS A 13 -38.19 17.35 -2.24
N GLN A 14 -38.17 16.83 -3.47
CA GLN A 14 -36.93 16.40 -4.14
C GLN A 14 -36.03 17.58 -4.53
N LEU A 15 -36.62 18.71 -4.97
CA LEU A 15 -35.91 19.98 -5.21
C LEU A 15 -35.29 20.54 -3.92
N PHE A 16 -36.02 20.51 -2.81
CA PHE A 16 -35.55 20.99 -1.50
C PHE A 16 -34.54 20.04 -0.84
N ALA A 17 -34.67 18.72 -1.00
CA ALA A 17 -33.70 17.74 -0.48
C ALA A 17 -32.36 17.81 -1.21
N ALA A 18 -32.36 17.96 -2.54
CA ALA A 18 -31.14 18.22 -3.30
C ALA A 18 -30.48 19.53 -2.89
N SER A 19 -31.27 20.59 -2.64
CA SER A 19 -30.79 21.87 -2.14
C SER A 19 -30.16 21.76 -0.73
N ALA A 20 -30.75 20.97 0.18
CA ALA A 20 -30.26 20.83 1.55
C ALA A 20 -28.85 20.21 1.63
N LYS A 21 -28.53 19.22 0.79
CA LYS A 21 -27.20 18.57 0.73
C LYS A 21 -26.09 19.54 0.32
N TYR A 22 -26.44 20.61 -0.39
CA TYR A 22 -25.51 21.61 -0.93
C TYR A 22 -25.68 22.99 -0.29
N ALA A 23 -26.56 23.11 0.71
CA ALA A 23 -26.92 24.37 1.33
C ALA A 23 -25.75 25.02 2.08
N ASP A 24 -24.87 24.20 2.66
CA ASP A 24 -23.72 24.63 3.46
C ASP A 24 -22.45 24.85 2.62
N ILE A 25 -22.56 24.81 1.29
CA ILE A 25 -21.42 25.07 0.41
C ILE A 25 -21.21 26.57 0.26
N SER A 26 -20.00 27.03 0.56
CA SER A 26 -19.59 28.43 0.38
C SER A 26 -19.20 28.72 -1.06
N TRP A 27 -20.17 28.65 -1.98
CA TRP A 27 -19.96 28.76 -3.44
C TRP A 27 -19.14 29.99 -3.85
N THR A 28 -19.45 31.16 -3.27
CA THR A 28 -18.74 32.41 -3.59
C THR A 28 -17.30 32.40 -3.10
N GLU A 29 -17.02 31.83 -1.92
CA GLU A 29 -15.66 31.71 -1.39
C GLU A 29 -14.80 30.77 -2.25
N ALA A 30 -15.42 29.69 -2.72
CA ALA A 30 -14.83 28.77 -3.68
C ALA A 30 -14.69 29.37 -5.09
N GLY A 31 -15.22 30.57 -5.35
CA GLY A 31 -15.16 31.21 -6.67
C GLY A 31 -16.05 30.55 -7.72
N ALA A 32 -17.14 29.89 -7.28
CA ALA A 32 -18.09 29.20 -8.13
C ALA A 32 -19.50 29.81 -8.04
N GLU A 33 -20.27 29.69 -9.12
CA GLU A 33 -21.68 30.11 -9.18
C GLU A 33 -22.55 28.90 -9.54
N PRO A 34 -23.43 28.41 -8.65
CA PRO A 34 -24.27 27.27 -8.94
C PRO A 34 -25.43 27.64 -9.87
N ARG A 35 -25.78 26.72 -10.78
CA ARG A 35 -27.03 26.75 -11.55
C ARG A 35 -27.91 25.61 -11.07
N TRP A 36 -29.12 25.94 -10.62
CA TRP A 36 -30.08 24.98 -10.08
C TRP A 36 -31.04 24.47 -11.16
N LEU A 37 -31.84 23.46 -10.81
CA LEU A 37 -32.90 22.94 -11.67
C LEU A 37 -33.83 24.07 -12.15
N GLY A 38 -34.18 24.05 -13.44
CA GLY A 38 -34.94 25.11 -14.11
C GLY A 38 -34.10 26.28 -14.64
N MET A 39 -32.84 26.45 -14.21
CA MET A 39 -31.95 27.50 -14.74
C MET A 39 -31.28 27.05 -16.05
N ASP A 40 -30.69 27.99 -16.79
CA ASP A 40 -29.83 27.66 -17.93
C ASP A 40 -28.48 27.11 -17.47
N THR A 41 -28.19 25.87 -17.87
CA THR A 41 -26.96 25.13 -17.58
C THR A 41 -26.02 25.03 -18.77
N SER A 42 -26.40 25.61 -19.92
CA SER A 42 -25.61 25.54 -21.15
C SER A 42 -24.18 26.05 -20.98
N THR A 43 -23.95 27.02 -20.11
CA THR A 43 -22.64 27.65 -19.89
C THR A 43 -21.82 27.00 -18.77
N CYS A 44 -22.40 26.10 -17.99
CA CYS A 44 -21.76 25.45 -16.84
C CYS A 44 -20.48 24.70 -17.24
N ALA A 45 -19.51 24.67 -16.32
CA ALA A 45 -18.27 23.91 -16.48
C ALA A 45 -18.37 22.49 -15.92
N VAL A 46 -19.21 22.29 -14.89
CA VAL A 46 -19.35 21.03 -14.16
C VAL A 46 -20.82 20.74 -13.86
N ALA A 47 -21.21 19.48 -13.90
CA ALA A 47 -22.48 18.99 -13.37
C ALA A 47 -22.25 18.14 -12.11
N ILE A 48 -23.00 18.41 -11.03
CA ILE A 48 -22.95 17.63 -9.79
C ILE A 48 -24.26 16.86 -9.65
N ASN A 49 -24.16 15.54 -9.52
CA ASN A 49 -25.27 14.59 -9.42
C ASN A 49 -26.38 14.84 -10.45
N PRO A 50 -26.05 14.93 -11.76
CA PRO A 50 -27.06 15.12 -12.78
C PRO A 50 -27.97 13.90 -12.89
N SER A 51 -29.23 14.15 -13.20
CA SER A 51 -30.21 13.09 -13.50
C SER A 51 -30.51 13.07 -14.99
N HIS A 52 -30.77 11.87 -15.53
CA HIS A 52 -31.27 11.68 -16.89
C HIS A 52 -32.74 11.25 -16.91
N PHE A 53 -33.39 11.18 -15.74
CA PHE A 53 -34.80 10.85 -15.63
C PHE A 53 -35.67 12.09 -15.85
N ALA A 54 -36.74 11.93 -16.63
CA ALA A 54 -37.71 12.98 -16.91
C ALA A 54 -38.22 13.62 -15.60
N SER A 55 -38.38 14.95 -15.61
CA SER A 55 -38.78 15.76 -14.46
C SER A 55 -37.82 15.69 -13.25
N ARG A 56 -36.57 15.22 -13.40
CA ARG A 56 -35.57 15.19 -12.33
C ARG A 56 -34.26 15.92 -12.68
N GLY A 57 -34.26 16.76 -13.71
CA GLY A 57 -33.05 17.46 -14.18
C GLY A 57 -32.52 16.99 -15.53
N ALA A 58 -33.27 16.14 -16.24
CA ALA A 58 -32.88 15.60 -17.54
C ALA A 58 -32.63 16.68 -18.60
N ASP A 59 -33.43 17.76 -18.59
CA ASP A 59 -33.32 18.84 -19.59
C ASP A 59 -32.14 19.75 -19.28
N GLU A 60 -31.87 20.04 -18.01
CA GLU A 60 -30.68 20.73 -17.54
C GLU A 60 -29.41 19.95 -17.89
N PHE A 61 -29.43 18.63 -17.73
CA PHE A 61 -28.27 17.82 -18.04
C PHE A 61 -27.97 17.80 -19.54
N GLU A 62 -29.00 17.69 -20.40
CA GLU A 62 -28.84 17.79 -21.86
C GLU A 62 -28.33 19.16 -22.30
N ARG A 63 -28.85 20.24 -21.72
CA ARG A 63 -28.37 21.60 -21.99
C ARG A 63 -26.89 21.75 -21.62
N PHE A 64 -26.46 21.19 -20.49
CA PHE A 64 -25.07 21.18 -20.08
C PHE A 64 -24.19 20.41 -21.08
N LEU A 65 -24.55 19.17 -21.44
CA LEU A 65 -23.79 18.34 -22.38
C LEU A 65 -23.70 19.00 -23.76
N SER A 66 -24.81 19.50 -24.29
CA SER A 66 -24.87 20.21 -25.57
C SER A 66 -24.02 21.48 -25.55
N GLY A 67 -24.06 22.21 -24.43
CA GLY A 67 -23.23 23.38 -24.20
C GLY A 67 -21.73 23.05 -24.25
N ALA A 68 -21.29 22.04 -23.50
CA ALA A 68 -19.89 21.60 -23.49
C ALA A 68 -19.42 21.19 -24.89
N ALA A 69 -20.22 20.38 -25.59
CA ALA A 69 -19.93 19.96 -26.96
C ALA A 69 -19.81 21.16 -27.93
N SER A 70 -20.70 22.15 -27.85
CA SER A 70 -20.65 23.35 -28.71
C SER A 70 -19.38 24.19 -28.53
N ARG A 71 -18.71 24.05 -27.38
CA ARG A 71 -17.44 24.73 -27.06
C ARG A 71 -16.21 23.87 -27.33
N GLY A 72 -16.39 22.59 -27.70
CA GLY A 72 -15.29 21.64 -27.82
C GLY A 72 -14.62 21.33 -26.47
N GLU A 73 -15.35 21.45 -25.36
CA GLU A 73 -14.87 21.15 -24.01
C GLU A 73 -15.38 19.77 -23.56
N PRO A 74 -14.58 18.97 -22.84
CA PRO A 74 -15.11 17.79 -22.18
C PRO A 74 -16.08 18.20 -21.05
N ALA A 75 -17.20 17.48 -20.93
CA ALA A 75 -18.17 17.69 -19.87
C ALA A 75 -17.71 17.01 -18.58
N LEU A 76 -17.31 17.80 -17.57
CA LEU A 76 -16.93 17.27 -16.25
C LEU A 76 -18.18 17.00 -15.41
N ILE A 77 -18.33 15.77 -14.91
CA ILE A 77 -19.48 15.32 -14.14
C ILE A 77 -19.02 14.68 -12.84
N ILE A 78 -19.62 15.08 -11.72
CA ILE A 78 -19.41 14.45 -10.42
C ILE A 78 -20.67 13.67 -10.06
N ALA A 79 -20.56 12.36 -9.88
CA ALA A 79 -21.67 11.49 -9.50
C ALA A 79 -21.39 10.84 -8.15
N THR A 80 -22.41 10.82 -7.29
CA THR A 80 -22.38 10.21 -5.98
C THR A 80 -22.85 8.77 -6.06
N MET A 81 -22.05 7.87 -5.50
CA MET A 81 -22.38 6.46 -5.36
C MET A 81 -22.94 6.19 -3.97
N GLY A 82 -24.12 5.57 -3.95
CA GLY A 82 -24.80 5.22 -2.71
C GLY A 82 -25.58 6.36 -2.08
N ASN A 83 -26.28 6.03 -1.00
CA ASN A 83 -27.00 6.94 -0.12
C ASN A 83 -26.82 6.44 1.31
N VAL A 84 -26.30 7.27 2.22
CA VAL A 84 -26.08 6.87 3.62
C VAL A 84 -27.39 6.64 4.37
N ASP A 85 -28.41 7.43 4.03
CA ASP A 85 -29.72 7.42 4.68
C ASP A 85 -30.66 6.33 4.13
N ASP A 86 -30.20 5.55 3.15
CA ASP A 86 -30.99 4.46 2.58
C ASP A 86 -30.95 3.21 3.49
N ASP A 87 -31.95 3.15 4.35
CA ASP A 87 -32.27 2.03 5.24
C ASP A 87 -33.19 0.97 4.59
N CYS A 88 -33.44 1.05 3.28
CA CYS A 88 -34.38 0.12 2.62
C CYS A 88 -33.97 -1.35 2.79
N LEU A 89 -34.98 -2.21 2.99
CA LEU A 89 -34.83 -3.67 3.03
C LEU A 89 -34.19 -4.15 1.72
N ARG A 90 -32.92 -4.52 1.81
CA ARG A 90 -32.10 -4.93 0.66
C ARG A 90 -32.71 -6.15 -0.01
N ASN A 91 -32.86 -6.09 -1.33
CA ASN A 91 -33.25 -7.27 -2.09
C ASN A 91 -32.11 -8.29 -2.00
N VAL A 92 -32.35 -9.43 -1.35
CA VAL A 92 -31.38 -10.54 -1.20
C VAL A 92 -30.90 -11.07 -2.56
N PHE A 93 -31.67 -10.80 -3.62
CA PHE A 93 -31.34 -11.18 -5.00
C PHE A 93 -30.59 -10.08 -5.78
N SER A 94 -30.47 -8.85 -5.25
CA SER A 94 -29.62 -7.81 -5.85
C SER A 94 -28.20 -7.91 -5.31
N ARG A 95 -27.21 -7.98 -6.20
CA ARG A 95 -25.79 -7.96 -5.81
C ARG A 95 -25.25 -6.56 -5.52
N TYR A 96 -26.05 -5.52 -5.81
CA TYR A 96 -25.63 -4.11 -5.75
C TYR A 96 -26.70 -3.25 -5.08
N ASP A 97 -26.23 -2.24 -4.35
CA ASP A 97 -27.03 -1.35 -3.51
C ASP A 97 -27.25 0.03 -4.15
N ALA A 98 -26.44 0.38 -5.16
CA ALA A 98 -26.51 1.66 -5.85
C ALA A 98 -26.10 1.52 -7.31
N SER A 99 -26.50 2.48 -8.15
CA SER A 99 -26.03 2.54 -9.52
C SER A 99 -26.00 3.97 -10.06
N VAL A 100 -24.98 4.25 -10.87
CA VAL A 100 -24.85 5.46 -11.68
C VAL A 100 -24.98 5.05 -13.13
N HIS A 101 -25.91 5.66 -13.84
CA HIS A 101 -26.17 5.38 -15.25
C HIS A 101 -25.63 6.53 -16.11
N PHE A 102 -25.03 6.17 -17.23
CA PHE A 102 -24.46 7.11 -18.17
C PHE A 102 -25.50 7.50 -19.21
N ARG A 103 -25.66 8.80 -19.43
CA ARG A 103 -26.52 9.28 -20.52
C ARG A 103 -25.76 9.18 -21.84
N SER A 104 -26.41 8.64 -22.86
CA SER A 104 -25.86 8.46 -24.22
C SER A 104 -24.76 7.39 -24.35
N PHE A 105 -24.55 6.56 -23.33
CA PHE A 105 -23.62 5.42 -23.36
C PHE A 105 -24.31 4.16 -22.87
N THR A 106 -23.86 2.99 -23.34
CA THR A 106 -24.31 1.70 -22.80
C THR A 106 -23.55 1.34 -21.53
N GLY A 107 -24.28 0.83 -20.53
CA GLY A 107 -23.72 0.41 -19.25
C GLY A 107 -24.12 1.28 -18.06
N SER A 108 -23.71 0.84 -16.89
CA SER A 108 -23.80 1.58 -15.64
C SER A 108 -22.62 1.23 -14.75
N ILE A 109 -22.37 2.01 -13.71
CA ILE A 109 -21.51 1.58 -12.61
C ILE A 109 -22.41 1.21 -11.46
N ALA A 110 -22.26 -0.01 -10.96
CA ALA A 110 -22.97 -0.45 -9.77
C ALA A 110 -22.06 -0.34 -8.55
N GLY A 111 -22.67 0.03 -7.42
CA GLY A 111 -22.03 0.15 -6.12
C GLY A 111 -22.53 -0.91 -5.17
N LYS A 112 -21.62 -1.59 -4.49
CA LYS A 112 -21.90 -2.51 -3.38
C LYS A 112 -21.39 -1.89 -2.09
N ARG A 113 -22.25 -1.71 -1.09
CA ARG A 113 -21.88 -1.10 0.18
C ARG A 113 -20.90 -2.01 0.93
N LEU A 114 -19.77 -1.45 1.34
CA LEU A 114 -18.76 -2.15 2.12
C LEU A 114 -19.12 -2.15 3.62
N PRO A 115 -18.63 -3.13 4.38
CA PRO A 115 -18.74 -3.12 5.84
C PRO A 115 -18.10 -1.86 6.45
N ALA A 116 -18.59 -1.46 7.62
CA ALA A 116 -17.98 -0.37 8.39
C ALA A 116 -16.52 -0.69 8.71
N GLY A 117 -15.64 0.32 8.61
CA GLY A 117 -14.21 0.16 8.85
C GLY A 117 -13.41 -0.50 7.72
N ALA A 118 -13.98 -0.61 6.51
CA ALA A 118 -13.22 -1.07 5.34
C ALA A 118 -11.95 -0.23 5.14
N GLU A 119 -10.81 -0.91 4.95
CA GLU A 119 -9.54 -0.26 4.67
C GLU A 119 -9.52 0.30 3.25
N VAL A 120 -9.00 1.52 3.12
CA VAL A 120 -8.98 2.27 1.86
C VAL A 120 -7.57 2.77 1.59
N SER A 121 -7.12 2.55 0.36
CA SER A 121 -5.81 3.00 -0.11
C SER A 121 -5.92 3.74 -1.44
N LEU A 122 -4.91 4.57 -1.76
CA LEU A 122 -4.79 5.18 -3.08
C LEU A 122 -4.43 4.09 -4.10
N ALA A 123 -5.05 4.14 -5.27
CA ALA A 123 -4.61 3.33 -6.39
C ALA A 123 -3.16 3.68 -6.80
N SER A 124 -2.49 2.74 -7.46
CA SER A 124 -1.17 3.01 -8.06
C SER A 124 -1.28 3.99 -9.23
N ASP A 125 -0.20 4.69 -9.52
CA ASP A 125 -0.02 5.45 -10.76
C ASP A 125 -1.04 6.57 -11.04
N LEU A 126 -1.60 7.18 -9.98
CA LEU A 126 -2.47 8.35 -10.10
C LEU A 126 -1.72 9.60 -10.56
N ASP A 127 -2.33 10.33 -11.49
CA ASP A 127 -1.99 11.71 -11.82
C ASP A 127 -2.20 12.67 -10.62
N ALA A 128 -1.79 13.92 -10.80
CA ALA A 128 -1.79 14.90 -9.73
C ALA A 128 -3.21 15.25 -9.25
N THR A 129 -4.19 15.46 -10.16
CA THR A 129 -5.54 15.81 -9.70
C THR A 129 -6.30 14.63 -9.10
N ASP A 130 -6.17 13.43 -9.65
CA ASP A 130 -6.82 12.22 -9.12
C ASP A 130 -6.25 11.88 -7.74
N ARG A 131 -4.93 12.02 -7.55
CA ARG A 131 -4.28 11.88 -6.24
C ARG A 131 -4.76 12.90 -5.23
N ASP A 132 -4.88 14.18 -5.61
CA ASP A 132 -5.36 15.26 -4.72
C ASP A 132 -6.80 14.98 -4.26
N LEU A 133 -7.68 14.54 -5.18
CA LEU A 133 -9.04 14.11 -4.84
C LEU A 133 -9.03 12.94 -3.86
N GLY A 134 -8.25 11.89 -4.17
CA GLY A 134 -8.15 10.70 -3.33
C GLY A 134 -7.69 11.02 -1.90
N LEU A 135 -6.71 11.90 -1.74
CA LEU A 135 -6.21 12.34 -0.43
C LEU A 135 -7.27 13.13 0.35
N ARG A 136 -8.01 14.00 -0.32
CA ARG A 136 -9.11 14.77 0.29
C ARG A 136 -10.23 13.85 0.78
N LEU A 137 -10.66 12.92 -0.07
CA LEU A 137 -11.77 12.01 0.23
C LEU A 137 -11.43 10.95 1.30
N ARG A 138 -10.13 10.64 1.49
CA ARG A 138 -9.68 9.72 2.54
C ARG A 138 -9.90 10.25 3.95
N ASN A 139 -10.00 11.56 4.12
CA ASN A 139 -10.17 12.22 5.43
C ASN A 139 -11.64 12.31 5.88
N ARG A 140 -12.53 11.50 5.31
CA ARG A 140 -13.94 11.42 5.71
C ARG A 140 -14.10 10.79 7.11
N PRO A 141 -15.26 10.96 7.77
CA PRO A 141 -15.56 10.27 9.03
C PRO A 141 -15.35 8.75 8.89
N ALA A 142 -14.72 8.13 9.90
CA ALA A 142 -14.31 6.73 9.85
C ALA A 142 -15.51 5.74 9.80
N ASP A 143 -16.68 6.20 10.22
CA ASP A 143 -17.95 5.48 10.20
C ASP A 143 -18.75 5.69 8.91
N ALA A 144 -18.34 6.63 8.04
CA ALA A 144 -18.99 6.84 6.77
C ALA A 144 -18.79 5.61 5.85
N PRO A 145 -19.87 5.06 5.27
CA PRO A 145 -19.79 3.88 4.43
C PRO A 145 -19.03 4.16 3.12
N TRP A 146 -18.47 3.08 2.57
CA TRP A 146 -17.88 3.03 1.23
C TRP A 146 -18.71 2.15 0.31
N TRP A 147 -18.56 2.35 -1.00
CA TRP A 147 -19.19 1.50 -2.01
C TRP A 147 -18.14 1.04 -3.01
N ALA A 148 -17.90 -0.27 -3.08
CA ALA A 148 -17.10 -0.87 -4.13
C ALA A 148 -17.86 -0.79 -5.46
N MET A 149 -17.17 -0.31 -6.49
CA MET A 149 -17.72 0.05 -7.78
C MET A 149 -17.32 -0.97 -8.83
N THR A 150 -18.27 -1.35 -9.67
CA THR A 150 -18.00 -2.24 -10.80
C THR A 150 -18.78 -1.76 -12.01
N LEU A 151 -18.09 -1.72 -13.15
CA LEU A 151 -18.69 -1.38 -14.43
C LEU A 151 -19.58 -2.54 -14.91
N GLN A 152 -20.82 -2.25 -15.29
CA GLN A 152 -21.85 -3.23 -15.65
C GLN A 152 -22.30 -3.08 -17.10
N SER A 153 -22.43 -4.23 -17.78
CA SER A 153 -23.09 -4.33 -19.08
C SER A 153 -24.59 -4.09 -18.97
N THR A 154 -25.18 -3.47 -19.98
CA THR A 154 -26.64 -3.33 -20.09
C THR A 154 -27.20 -4.46 -20.94
N ALA A 155 -28.22 -5.16 -20.43
CA ALA A 155 -28.96 -6.15 -21.19
C ALA A 155 -30.30 -5.57 -21.66
N LEU A 156 -30.55 -5.57 -22.97
CA LEU A 156 -31.81 -5.15 -23.57
C LEU A 156 -32.58 -6.39 -24.03
N VAL A 157 -33.80 -6.57 -23.51
CA VAL A 157 -34.70 -7.65 -23.94
C VAL A 157 -35.52 -7.15 -25.11
N GLY A 158 -35.32 -7.75 -26.28
CA GLY A 158 -36.09 -7.47 -27.49
C GLY A 158 -36.87 -8.69 -27.98
N PRO A 159 -37.67 -8.53 -29.05
CA PRO A 159 -38.43 -9.63 -29.67
C PRO A 159 -37.56 -10.81 -30.15
N GLN A 160 -36.26 -10.59 -30.32
CA GLN A 160 -35.27 -11.55 -30.82
C GLN A 160 -34.41 -12.15 -29.69
N GLY A 161 -34.73 -11.87 -28.42
CA GLY A 161 -33.97 -12.31 -27.25
C GLY A 161 -33.25 -11.17 -26.53
N THR A 162 -32.37 -11.54 -25.60
CA THR A 162 -31.60 -10.58 -24.79
C THR A 162 -30.29 -10.23 -25.48
N THR A 163 -30.09 -8.95 -25.80
CA THR A 163 -28.81 -8.44 -26.30
C THR A 163 -28.05 -7.78 -25.15
N VAL A 164 -26.80 -8.21 -24.93
CA VAL A 164 -25.93 -7.64 -23.90
C VAL A 164 -24.95 -6.67 -24.55
N HIS A 165 -25.00 -5.41 -24.15
CA HIS A 165 -24.07 -4.37 -24.58
C HIS A 165 -23.00 -4.22 -23.51
N PRO A 166 -21.71 -4.44 -23.84
CA PRO A 166 -20.63 -4.18 -22.89
C PRO A 166 -20.60 -2.68 -22.56
N PRO A 167 -20.16 -2.33 -21.35
CA PRO A 167 -20.04 -0.94 -20.97
C PRO A 167 -18.93 -0.27 -21.78
N GLU A 168 -19.19 0.96 -22.24
CA GLU A 168 -18.19 1.76 -22.96
C GLU A 168 -17.26 2.47 -21.96
N GLY A 169 -16.06 2.86 -22.41
CA GLY A 169 -15.11 3.65 -21.62
C GLY A 169 -14.27 2.86 -20.62
N GLU A 170 -13.43 3.60 -19.90
CA GLU A 170 -12.49 3.07 -18.92
C GLU A 170 -12.84 3.59 -17.52
N LEU A 171 -12.87 2.68 -16.53
CA LEU A 171 -13.02 3.01 -15.12
C LEU A 171 -11.66 2.96 -14.43
N VAL A 172 -11.04 4.12 -14.23
CA VAL A 172 -9.73 4.27 -13.59
C VAL A 172 -9.92 4.45 -12.08
N PRO A 173 -9.41 3.53 -11.24
CA PRO A 173 -9.54 3.65 -9.79
C PRO A 173 -8.71 4.81 -9.24
N ILE A 174 -9.26 5.56 -8.29
CA ILE A 174 -8.59 6.60 -7.51
C ILE A 174 -8.32 6.11 -6.09
N LEU A 175 -9.37 5.59 -5.43
CA LEU A 175 -9.27 4.86 -4.17
C LEU A 175 -9.73 3.43 -4.39
N VAL A 176 -9.06 2.48 -3.74
CA VAL A 176 -9.38 1.06 -3.78
C VAL A 176 -9.52 0.49 -2.36
N ASP A 177 -10.32 -0.56 -2.24
CA ASP A 177 -10.42 -1.35 -1.01
C ASP A 177 -9.25 -2.36 -0.88
N SER A 178 -9.29 -3.21 0.15
CA SER A 178 -8.29 -4.26 0.39
C SER A 178 -8.21 -5.33 -0.71
N LEU A 179 -9.26 -5.47 -1.54
CA LEU A 179 -9.31 -6.39 -2.66
C LEU A 179 -8.89 -5.73 -3.98
N GLY A 180 -8.59 -4.43 -3.96
CA GLY A 180 -8.29 -3.65 -5.16
C GLY A 180 -9.55 -3.20 -5.92
N GLU A 181 -10.74 -3.35 -5.36
CA GLU A 181 -11.98 -2.89 -6.00
C GLU A 181 -12.06 -1.34 -5.91
N PRO A 182 -12.40 -0.64 -7.01
CA PRO A 182 -12.51 0.81 -6.99
C PRO A 182 -13.63 1.27 -6.04
N ILE A 183 -13.38 2.27 -5.21
CA ILE A 183 -14.39 2.89 -4.32
C ILE A 183 -14.52 4.40 -4.54
N VAL A 184 -13.53 4.99 -5.20
CA VAL A 184 -13.58 6.29 -5.88
C VAL A 184 -12.93 6.05 -7.22
N ALA A 185 -13.52 6.52 -8.30
CA ALA A 185 -13.00 6.27 -9.63
C ALA A 185 -13.33 7.40 -10.60
N ARG A 186 -12.50 7.52 -11.64
CA ARG A 186 -12.79 8.32 -12.82
C ARG A 186 -13.24 7.39 -13.93
N TRP A 187 -14.40 7.66 -14.52
CA TRP A 187 -14.83 7.00 -15.75
C TRP A 187 -14.71 7.96 -16.93
N THR A 188 -14.15 7.49 -18.05
CA THR A 188 -14.01 8.28 -19.27
C THR A 188 -14.43 7.43 -20.48
N PRO A 189 -15.44 7.85 -21.26
CA PRO A 189 -15.79 7.19 -22.51
C PRO A 189 -14.65 7.36 -23.51
N SER A 190 -14.56 6.43 -24.46
CA SER A 190 -13.51 6.41 -25.49
C SER A 190 -13.49 7.64 -26.41
N ASN A 191 -14.59 8.38 -26.50
CA ASN A 191 -14.66 9.63 -27.25
C ASN A 191 -14.14 10.87 -26.48
N GLY A 192 -13.82 10.73 -25.19
CA GLY A 192 -13.30 11.80 -24.34
C GLY A 192 -14.25 12.98 -24.10
N GLN A 193 -15.52 12.90 -24.52
CA GLN A 193 -16.45 14.03 -24.44
C GLN A 193 -17.03 14.24 -23.04
N GLN A 194 -16.94 13.25 -22.17
CA GLN A 194 -17.39 13.34 -20.78
C GLN A 194 -16.29 12.83 -19.87
N ILE A 195 -16.18 13.37 -18.66
CA ILE A 195 -15.28 12.87 -17.62
C ILE A 195 -16.11 12.76 -16.35
N TRP A 196 -16.30 11.54 -15.87
CA TRP A 196 -17.11 11.26 -14.70
C TRP A 196 -16.22 10.95 -13.51
N TYR A 197 -16.36 11.70 -12.42
CA TYR A 197 -15.81 11.33 -11.14
C TYR A 197 -16.91 10.71 -10.28
N LEU A 198 -16.72 9.46 -9.89
CA LEU A 198 -17.61 8.73 -9.01
C LEU A 198 -17.04 8.77 -7.60
N ILE A 199 -17.75 9.45 -6.72
CA ILE A 199 -17.38 9.60 -5.31
C ILE A 199 -18.47 8.97 -4.44
N PRO A 200 -18.15 8.36 -3.30
CA PRO A 200 -19.15 7.84 -2.38
C PRO A 200 -19.97 8.96 -1.73
N ASP A 201 -21.13 8.61 -1.18
CA ASP A 201 -21.90 9.54 -0.36
C ASP A 201 -21.19 9.90 0.97
N ALA A 202 -21.77 10.85 1.73
CA ALA A 202 -21.19 11.45 2.95
C ALA A 202 -19.77 12.02 2.75
N VAL A 203 -19.58 12.76 1.66
CA VAL A 203 -18.44 13.65 1.48
C VAL A 203 -18.71 15.02 2.07
N ASP A 204 -17.65 15.68 2.51
CA ASP A 204 -17.67 17.14 2.65
C ASP A 204 -17.63 17.77 1.25
N TRP A 205 -18.75 18.36 0.83
CA TRP A 205 -18.86 18.99 -0.47
C TRP A 205 -18.04 20.27 -0.61
N ASN A 206 -17.71 20.97 0.48
CA ASN A 206 -16.79 22.12 0.39
C ASN A 206 -15.42 21.65 -0.10
N THR A 207 -14.93 20.52 0.43
CA THR A 207 -13.68 19.90 -0.02
C THR A 207 -13.72 19.46 -1.49
N VAL A 208 -14.85 18.92 -1.96
CA VAL A 208 -15.03 18.51 -3.36
C VAL A 208 -15.10 19.71 -4.30
N VAL A 209 -15.87 20.74 -3.95
CA VAL A 209 -15.99 21.97 -4.77
C VAL A 209 -14.65 22.72 -4.82
N ASP A 210 -13.93 22.78 -3.70
CA ASP A 210 -12.58 23.35 -3.66
C ASP A 210 -11.63 22.58 -4.60
N TRP A 211 -11.66 21.25 -4.58
CA TRP A 211 -10.89 20.43 -5.53
C TRP A 211 -11.29 20.69 -6.98
N ILE A 212 -12.59 20.79 -7.28
CA ILE A 212 -13.08 21.08 -8.63
C ILE A 212 -12.45 22.38 -9.16
N VAL A 213 -12.50 23.45 -8.37
CA VAL A 213 -12.03 24.78 -8.80
C VAL A 213 -10.51 24.85 -8.84
N GLN A 214 -9.81 24.28 -7.86
CA GLN A 214 -8.37 24.41 -7.71
C GLN A 214 -7.55 23.39 -8.53
N ARG A 215 -8.12 22.23 -8.88
CA ARG A 215 -7.40 21.11 -9.51
C ARG A 215 -8.09 20.63 -10.78
N ALA A 216 -9.34 20.17 -10.67
CA ALA A 216 -10.01 19.49 -11.77
C ALA A 216 -10.25 20.41 -12.98
N LEU A 217 -10.76 21.63 -12.76
CA LEU A 217 -11.02 22.58 -13.84
C LEU A 217 -9.74 23.08 -14.52
N PRO A 218 -8.68 23.50 -13.80
CA PRO A 218 -7.41 23.86 -14.43
C PRO A 218 -6.80 22.77 -15.30
N GLU A 219 -6.86 21.50 -14.87
CA GLU A 219 -6.23 20.40 -15.60
C GLU A 219 -7.12 19.85 -16.72
N LEU A 220 -8.40 19.60 -16.44
CA LEU A 220 -9.30 18.84 -17.33
C LEU A 220 -10.12 19.73 -18.25
N VAL A 221 -10.48 20.94 -17.81
CA VAL A 221 -11.33 21.88 -18.58
C VAL A 221 -10.78 23.32 -18.50
N PRO A 222 -9.50 23.57 -18.84
CA PRO A 222 -8.86 24.87 -18.64
C PRO A 222 -9.57 26.02 -19.38
N ALA A 223 -10.18 25.72 -20.54
CA ALA A 223 -10.94 26.69 -21.31
C ALA A 223 -12.15 27.26 -20.53
N ALA A 224 -12.78 26.47 -19.66
CA ALA A 224 -13.89 26.93 -18.85
C ALA A 224 -13.48 28.05 -17.88
N LEU A 225 -12.27 27.96 -17.30
CA LEU A 225 -11.74 29.02 -16.42
C LEU A 225 -11.39 30.29 -17.20
N ARG A 226 -10.92 30.17 -18.44
CA ARG A 226 -10.65 31.31 -19.33
C ARG A 226 -11.94 32.08 -19.65
N ARG A 227 -13.06 31.38 -19.91
CA ARG A 227 -14.37 31.99 -20.23
C ARG A 227 -14.86 32.94 -19.14
N VAL A 228 -14.65 32.56 -17.89
CA VAL A 228 -15.09 33.34 -16.72
C VAL A 228 -14.00 34.27 -16.15
N ARG A 229 -12.84 34.35 -16.82
CA ARG A 229 -11.66 35.12 -16.36
C ARG A 229 -11.31 34.81 -14.90
N SER A 230 -11.40 33.53 -14.53
CA SER A 230 -11.11 33.10 -13.16
C SER A 230 -9.64 33.37 -12.81
N ARG A 231 -9.38 33.81 -11.58
CA ARG A 231 -8.02 33.92 -11.02
C ARG A 231 -7.26 32.58 -11.00
N HIS A 232 -7.98 31.47 -11.13
CA HIS A 232 -7.42 30.12 -11.21
C HIS A 232 -7.03 29.73 -12.64
N SER A 233 -7.35 30.56 -13.64
CA SER A 233 -6.83 30.44 -15.00
C SER A 233 -5.47 31.11 -15.08
N ILE A 234 -4.40 30.33 -15.08
CA ILE A 234 -3.07 30.82 -15.49
C ILE A 234 -2.95 30.55 -16.99
N ASP A 235 -2.86 31.61 -17.79
CA ASP A 235 -2.51 31.44 -19.20
C ASP A 235 -1.01 31.26 -19.29
N ALA A 236 -0.56 30.08 -19.74
CA ALA A 236 0.85 29.74 -19.85
C ALA A 236 1.61 30.74 -20.73
N ASP A 237 0.94 31.33 -21.73
CA ASP A 237 1.51 32.34 -22.63
C ASP A 237 1.69 33.71 -21.96
N LEU A 238 1.12 33.92 -20.78
CA LEU A 238 1.21 35.14 -19.99
C LEU A 238 2.06 34.96 -18.71
N GLU A 239 2.64 33.78 -18.48
CA GLU A 239 3.55 33.54 -17.38
C GLU A 239 4.76 34.48 -17.47
N THR A 240 5.13 35.07 -16.33
CA THR A 240 6.40 35.79 -16.22
C THR A 240 7.58 34.81 -16.30
N PRO A 241 8.78 35.25 -16.70
CA PRO A 241 9.96 34.39 -16.70
C PRO A 241 10.25 33.73 -15.35
N ALA A 242 9.92 34.40 -14.24
CA ALA A 242 10.09 33.86 -12.89
C ALA A 242 9.10 32.72 -12.58
N GLU A 243 7.84 32.85 -13.01
CA GLU A 243 6.83 31.79 -12.88
C GLU A 243 7.21 30.57 -13.72
N THR A 244 7.60 30.77 -14.97
CA THR A 244 8.08 29.69 -15.82
C THR A 244 9.32 29.00 -15.22
N GLN A 245 10.28 29.75 -14.68
CA GLN A 245 11.45 29.17 -14.02
C GLN A 245 11.07 28.35 -12.78
N ALA A 246 10.14 28.84 -11.95
CA ALA A 246 9.67 28.12 -10.77
C ALA A 246 8.94 26.82 -11.16
N ARG A 247 8.12 26.87 -12.21
CA ARG A 247 7.43 25.69 -12.76
C ARG A 247 8.42 24.64 -13.27
N VAL A 248 9.42 25.04 -14.06
CA VAL A 248 10.48 24.14 -14.52
C VAL A 248 11.25 23.51 -13.34
N ALA A 249 11.54 24.28 -12.30
CA ALA A 249 12.21 23.77 -11.10
C ALA A 249 11.35 22.75 -10.33
N LEU A 250 10.03 22.95 -10.30
CA LEU A 250 9.07 22.02 -9.71
C LEU A 250 9.01 20.71 -10.52
N ASP A 251 8.91 20.80 -11.84
CA ASP A 251 8.91 19.63 -12.74
C ASP A 251 10.23 18.82 -12.61
N GLU A 252 11.37 19.50 -12.45
CA GLU A 252 12.66 18.85 -12.23
C GLU A 252 12.74 18.16 -10.86
N LEU A 253 12.19 18.78 -9.82
CA LEU A 253 12.12 18.16 -8.49
C LEU A 253 11.25 16.92 -8.51
N GLU A 254 10.06 17.00 -9.13
CA GLU A 254 9.14 15.87 -9.23
C GLU A 254 9.76 14.70 -10.00
N ARG A 255 10.40 14.97 -11.14
CA ARG A 255 11.11 13.94 -11.92
C ARG A 255 12.18 13.23 -11.09
N ARG A 256 13.05 13.99 -10.42
CA ARG A 256 14.10 13.42 -9.55
C ARG A 256 13.53 12.58 -8.42
N TYR A 257 12.45 13.04 -7.80
CA TYR A 257 11.78 12.31 -6.74
C TYR A 257 11.24 10.97 -7.24
N LEU A 258 10.59 10.94 -8.40
CA LEU A 258 10.07 9.72 -9.00
C LEU A 258 11.19 8.74 -9.36
N ASP A 259 12.28 9.23 -9.94
CA ASP A 259 13.46 8.42 -10.28
C ASP A 259 14.12 7.82 -9.04
N ASP A 260 14.35 8.64 -7.99
CA ASP A 260 14.93 8.18 -6.73
C ASP A 260 14.02 7.17 -6.02
N LYS A 261 12.71 7.40 -6.01
CA LYS A 261 11.73 6.47 -5.44
C LYS A 261 11.77 5.12 -6.15
N ALA A 262 11.75 5.12 -7.49
CA ALA A 262 11.81 3.90 -8.27
C ALA A 262 13.12 3.13 -8.01
N ARG A 263 14.25 3.83 -7.95
CA ARG A 263 15.55 3.24 -7.59
C ARG A 263 15.50 2.60 -6.20
N PHE A 264 15.03 3.32 -5.18
CA PHE A 264 14.98 2.80 -3.81
C PHE A 264 14.02 1.61 -3.66
N GLN A 265 12.89 1.61 -4.38
CA GLN A 265 11.99 0.46 -4.40
C GLN A 265 12.68 -0.78 -5.02
N ALA A 266 13.39 -0.60 -6.14
CA ALA A 266 14.17 -1.67 -6.75
C ALA A 266 15.31 -2.17 -5.85
N ASP A 267 15.97 -1.27 -5.12
CA ASP A 267 17.04 -1.64 -4.18
C ASP A 267 16.50 -2.46 -2.99
N VAL A 268 15.34 -2.08 -2.44
CA VAL A 268 14.67 -2.86 -1.38
C VAL A 268 14.29 -4.25 -1.88
N GLU A 269 13.73 -4.35 -3.09
CA GLU A 269 13.32 -5.64 -3.64
C GLU A 269 14.53 -6.54 -3.93
N ARG A 270 15.61 -5.98 -4.49
CA ARG A 270 16.88 -6.69 -4.67
C ARG A 270 17.46 -7.18 -3.33
N ALA A 271 17.41 -6.35 -2.30
CA ALA A 271 17.86 -6.72 -0.96
C ALA A 271 17.00 -7.83 -0.34
N ARG A 272 15.68 -7.80 -0.56
CA ARG A 272 14.76 -8.87 -0.13
C ARG A 272 15.08 -10.19 -0.80
N GLN A 273 15.22 -10.19 -2.13
CA GLN A 273 15.53 -11.38 -2.92
C GLN A 273 16.89 -11.99 -2.55
N ALA A 274 17.92 -11.16 -2.32
CA ALA A 274 19.22 -11.64 -1.87
C ALA A 274 19.19 -12.24 -0.46
N ALA A 275 18.34 -11.71 0.42
CA ALA A 275 18.18 -12.17 1.80
C ALA A 275 17.29 -13.41 1.94
N GLU A 276 16.37 -13.64 1.00
CA GLU A 276 15.31 -14.64 1.12
C GLU A 276 15.82 -16.09 1.26
N PRO A 277 16.81 -16.56 0.47
CA PRO A 277 17.31 -17.94 0.62
C PRO A 277 17.88 -18.22 2.01
N VAL A 278 18.58 -17.25 2.61
CA VAL A 278 19.15 -17.38 3.96
C VAL A 278 18.05 -17.28 5.02
N ARG A 279 17.12 -16.34 4.86
CA ARG A 279 15.97 -16.16 5.77
C ARG A 279 15.12 -17.41 5.81
N SER A 280 14.65 -17.88 4.66
CA SER A 280 13.80 -19.07 4.57
C SER A 280 14.55 -20.33 4.97
N GLY A 281 15.82 -20.45 4.55
CA GLY A 281 16.69 -21.57 4.90
C GLY A 281 16.87 -21.76 6.41
N LEU A 282 17.17 -20.69 7.14
CA LEU A 282 17.37 -20.77 8.60
C LEU A 282 16.07 -20.92 9.38
N LEU A 283 14.98 -20.33 8.89
CA LEU A 283 13.72 -20.27 9.63
C LEU A 283 12.79 -21.45 9.33
N TYR A 284 12.78 -22.00 8.13
CA TYR A 284 11.76 -22.97 7.71
C TYR A 284 12.34 -24.24 7.09
N ALA A 285 13.54 -24.18 6.53
CA ALA A 285 14.06 -25.29 5.75
C ALA A 285 14.61 -26.46 6.60
N SER A 286 14.88 -27.56 5.90
CA SER A 286 15.49 -28.78 6.42
C SER A 286 16.41 -29.39 5.36
N GLY A 287 17.28 -30.34 5.73
CA GLY A 287 18.19 -30.99 4.78
C GLY A 287 19.19 -30.01 4.17
N SER A 288 19.47 -30.17 2.87
CA SER A 288 20.50 -29.38 2.15
C SER A 288 20.21 -27.88 2.15
N GLU A 289 18.95 -27.46 2.01
CA GLU A 289 18.58 -26.04 2.02
C GLU A 289 18.95 -25.36 3.35
N LEU A 290 18.81 -26.08 4.46
CA LEU A 290 19.22 -25.58 5.78
C LEU A 290 20.76 -25.54 5.91
N VAL A 291 21.45 -26.58 5.42
CA VAL A 291 22.92 -26.63 5.40
C VAL A 291 23.49 -25.47 4.59
N ASP A 292 22.94 -25.21 3.41
CA ASP A 292 23.35 -24.11 2.52
C ASP A 292 23.18 -22.74 3.19
N ALA A 293 22.05 -22.51 3.85
CA ALA A 293 21.80 -21.26 4.57
C ALA A 293 22.76 -21.07 5.75
N VAL A 294 23.03 -22.13 6.52
CA VAL A 294 24.05 -22.11 7.58
C VAL A 294 25.43 -21.80 7.01
N ALA A 295 25.82 -22.46 5.90
CA ALA A 295 27.10 -22.22 5.25
C ALA A 295 27.25 -20.76 4.79
N VAL A 296 26.20 -20.14 4.25
CA VAL A 296 26.21 -18.71 3.88
C VAL A 296 26.46 -17.82 5.10
N VAL A 297 25.79 -18.07 6.23
CA VAL A 297 26.03 -17.28 7.46
C VAL A 297 27.46 -17.45 7.98
N LEU A 298 27.98 -18.68 7.98
CA LEU A 298 29.34 -18.95 8.45
C LEU A 298 30.38 -18.29 7.53
N ARG A 299 30.19 -18.33 6.20
CA ARG A 299 31.05 -17.58 5.26
C ARG A 299 30.97 -16.07 5.50
N ALA A 300 29.79 -15.52 5.71
CA ALA A 300 29.61 -14.09 6.02
C ALA A 300 30.29 -13.71 7.36
N ALA A 301 30.32 -14.63 8.32
CA ALA A 301 31.05 -14.46 9.57
C ALA A 301 32.58 -14.60 9.41
N GLY A 302 33.10 -14.95 8.22
CA GLY A 302 34.53 -15.04 7.92
C GLY A 302 35.11 -16.45 7.95
N PHE A 303 34.30 -17.49 8.16
CA PHE A 303 34.78 -18.86 8.12
C PHE A 303 35.06 -19.29 6.68
N THR A 304 36.15 -20.05 6.49
CA THR A 304 36.26 -20.91 5.30
C THR A 304 35.36 -22.12 5.53
N VAL A 305 34.39 -22.36 4.64
CA VAL A 305 33.39 -23.43 4.82
C VAL A 305 33.51 -24.44 3.68
N THR A 306 33.74 -25.70 4.06
CA THR A 306 33.77 -26.86 3.17
C THR A 306 32.57 -27.75 3.45
N ASP A 307 31.84 -28.13 2.39
CA ASP A 307 30.76 -29.10 2.43
C ASP A 307 31.34 -30.51 2.39
N LEU A 308 31.21 -31.22 3.50
CA LEU A 308 31.79 -32.55 3.67
C LEU A 308 30.94 -33.67 3.07
N ASP A 309 29.63 -33.45 2.89
CA ASP A 309 28.76 -34.41 2.20
C ASP A 309 29.12 -34.46 0.71
N THR A 310 29.45 -33.32 0.13
CA THR A 310 29.98 -33.23 -1.25
C THR A 310 31.40 -33.79 -1.37
N GLU A 311 32.30 -33.50 -0.42
CA GLU A 311 33.72 -33.88 -0.50
C GLU A 311 33.97 -35.36 -0.19
N LEU A 312 33.34 -35.89 0.87
CA LEU A 312 33.61 -37.23 1.39
C LEU A 312 32.53 -38.24 0.98
N GLY A 313 31.37 -37.75 0.54
CA GLY A 313 30.15 -38.52 0.28
C GLY A 313 29.22 -38.49 1.49
N ALA A 314 27.92 -38.37 1.21
CA ALA A 314 26.87 -38.22 2.21
C ALA A 314 27.01 -39.20 3.38
N THR A 315 26.78 -38.71 4.61
CA THR A 315 26.74 -39.48 5.89
C THR A 315 28.08 -39.96 6.46
N ARG A 316 29.20 -39.72 5.78
CA ARG A 316 30.52 -40.18 6.26
C ARG A 316 31.12 -39.30 7.35
N SER A 317 30.77 -38.02 7.36
CA SER A 317 31.21 -37.04 8.36
C SER A 317 30.05 -36.13 8.76
N ALA A 318 30.32 -35.12 9.57
CA ALA A 318 29.40 -34.02 9.82
C ALA A 318 29.12 -33.24 8.52
N ASP A 319 28.04 -32.45 8.49
CA ASP A 319 27.61 -31.73 7.27
C ASP A 319 28.67 -30.73 6.76
N LEU A 320 29.32 -29.96 7.66
CA LEU A 320 30.28 -28.92 7.29
C LEU A 320 31.60 -29.01 8.06
N LEU A 321 32.71 -28.65 7.41
CA LEU A 321 33.99 -28.34 8.04
C LEU A 321 34.25 -26.84 7.92
N VAL A 322 34.49 -26.18 9.05
CA VAL A 322 34.76 -24.73 9.06
C VAL A 322 36.11 -24.40 9.66
N VAL A 323 36.80 -23.43 9.06
CA VAL A 323 38.13 -22.99 9.50
C VAL A 323 38.15 -21.48 9.68
N LEU A 324 38.64 -21.03 10.84
CA LEU A 324 38.83 -19.61 11.17
C LEU A 324 39.97 -19.48 12.19
N ASP A 325 40.90 -18.54 11.95
CA ASP A 325 42.00 -18.21 12.88
C ASP A 325 42.79 -19.43 13.39
N GLY A 326 42.98 -20.44 12.53
CA GLY A 326 43.67 -21.70 12.86
C GLY A 326 42.81 -22.73 13.60
N ALA A 327 41.61 -22.37 14.05
CA ALA A 327 40.63 -23.31 14.58
C ALA A 327 39.93 -24.04 13.42
N THR A 328 39.78 -25.36 13.55
CA THR A 328 39.09 -26.23 12.60
C THR A 328 37.93 -26.91 13.32
N CYS A 329 36.69 -26.57 12.98
CA CYS A 329 35.50 -27.14 13.63
C CYS A 329 34.67 -28.01 12.69
N LEU A 330 34.16 -29.12 13.22
CA LEU A 330 33.07 -29.87 12.59
C LEU A 330 31.72 -29.26 12.99
N VAL A 331 30.89 -28.95 12.00
CA VAL A 331 29.56 -28.39 12.22
C VAL A 331 28.52 -29.35 11.68
N GLU A 332 27.67 -29.84 12.57
CA GLU A 332 26.51 -30.67 12.24
C GLU A 332 25.26 -29.80 12.21
N VAL A 333 24.42 -29.97 11.20
CA VAL A 333 23.19 -29.22 10.98
C VAL A 333 22.01 -30.19 10.97
N LYS A 334 21.00 -29.91 11.79
CA LYS A 334 19.82 -30.78 11.90
C LYS A 334 18.53 -29.98 11.96
N ALA A 335 17.45 -30.58 11.47
CA ALA A 335 16.10 -30.05 11.60
C ALA A 335 15.24 -31.00 12.42
N ALA A 336 14.35 -30.46 13.25
CA ALA A 336 13.36 -31.21 13.99
C ALA A 336 12.00 -30.49 13.90
N SER A 337 10.93 -31.21 13.55
CA SER A 337 9.59 -30.61 13.41
C SER A 337 8.96 -30.26 14.77
N GLY A 338 9.39 -30.93 15.84
CA GLY A 338 9.04 -30.61 17.23
C GLY A 338 10.28 -30.25 18.04
N ALA A 339 10.23 -30.46 19.36
CA ALA A 339 11.41 -30.33 20.23
C ALA A 339 12.55 -31.22 19.72
N ALA A 340 13.77 -30.70 19.73
CA ALA A 340 14.93 -31.45 19.28
C ALA A 340 15.17 -32.65 20.22
N PRO A 341 15.27 -33.88 19.69
CA PRO A 341 15.60 -35.01 20.54
C PRO A 341 17.09 -34.97 20.91
N GLU A 342 17.41 -35.34 22.15
CA GLU A 342 18.80 -35.35 22.68
C GLU A 342 19.72 -36.24 21.83
N LYS A 343 19.19 -37.30 21.19
CA LYS A 343 19.95 -38.21 20.31
C LYS A 343 20.64 -37.54 19.10
N LEU A 344 20.29 -36.30 18.76
CA LEU A 344 20.96 -35.57 17.68
C LEU A 344 22.43 -35.30 18.03
N THR A 345 22.78 -35.13 19.30
CA THR A 345 24.16 -34.88 19.74
C THR A 345 25.06 -36.10 19.52
N SER A 346 24.50 -37.32 19.61
CA SER A 346 25.23 -38.57 19.42
C SER A 346 25.81 -38.71 18.00
N GLN A 347 25.18 -38.10 16.99
CA GLN A 347 25.69 -38.14 15.62
C GLN A 347 27.00 -37.34 15.49
N LEU A 348 27.01 -36.09 15.97
CA LEU A 348 28.22 -35.26 15.96
C LEU A 348 29.34 -35.89 16.81
N GLN A 349 29.02 -36.46 17.97
CA GLN A 349 30.00 -37.16 18.80
C GLN A 349 30.66 -38.33 18.05
N ARG A 350 29.86 -39.13 17.34
CA ARG A 350 30.39 -40.22 16.50
C ARG A 350 31.28 -39.68 15.38
N HIS A 351 30.93 -38.56 14.75
CA HIS A 351 31.77 -37.95 13.72
C HIS A 351 33.12 -37.47 14.28
N LEU A 352 33.14 -36.92 15.51
CA LEU A 352 34.38 -36.55 16.19
C LEU A 352 35.28 -37.75 16.46
N GLU A 353 34.72 -38.89 16.87
CA GLU A 353 35.48 -40.13 17.13
C GLU A 353 36.02 -40.76 15.85
N THR A 354 35.29 -40.66 14.73
CA THR A 354 35.72 -41.24 13.44
C THR A 354 36.65 -40.32 12.66
N TRP A 355 36.63 -39.01 12.92
CA TRP A 355 37.39 -38.02 12.17
C TRP A 355 38.90 -38.31 12.10
N PRO A 356 39.62 -38.67 13.18
CA PRO A 356 41.05 -38.98 13.11
C PRO A 356 41.39 -40.15 12.19
N LYS A 357 40.43 -41.05 11.92
CA LYS A 357 40.59 -42.17 10.99
C LYS A 357 40.31 -41.74 9.54
N LEU A 358 39.36 -40.82 9.34
CA LEU A 358 38.97 -40.31 8.03
C LEU A 358 39.97 -39.28 7.48
N ARG A 359 40.48 -38.38 8.34
CA ARG A 359 41.44 -37.32 7.99
C ARG A 359 42.56 -37.22 9.04
N PRO A 360 43.49 -38.19 9.08
CA PRO A 360 44.55 -38.23 10.10
C PRO A 360 45.47 -36.99 10.11
N SER A 361 45.62 -36.31 8.97
CA SER A 361 46.49 -35.15 8.80
C SER A 361 45.82 -33.81 9.10
N GLN A 362 44.53 -33.79 9.46
CA GLN A 362 43.76 -32.55 9.67
C GLN A 362 42.98 -32.65 10.98
N PRO A 363 43.61 -32.42 12.14
CA PRO A 363 42.92 -32.49 13.42
C PRO A 363 41.85 -31.40 13.54
N VAL A 364 40.73 -31.76 14.15
CA VAL A 364 39.67 -30.80 14.51
C VAL A 364 39.89 -30.31 15.93
N THR A 365 39.72 -29.01 16.14
CA THR A 365 39.95 -28.33 17.43
C THR A 365 38.64 -28.04 18.17
N CYS A 366 37.50 -28.13 17.48
CA CYS A 366 36.19 -27.75 17.99
C CYS A 366 35.08 -28.48 17.23
N ALA A 367 33.86 -28.38 17.75
CA ALA A 367 32.66 -28.87 17.10
C ALA A 367 31.47 -28.00 17.47
N ALA A 368 30.43 -27.96 16.63
CA ALA A 368 29.17 -27.28 16.96
C ALA A 368 27.98 -28.02 16.33
N LEU A 369 26.85 -28.05 17.04
CA LEU A 369 25.58 -28.56 16.52
C LEU A 369 24.62 -27.39 16.29
N ILE A 370 24.12 -27.22 15.08
CA ILE A 370 23.15 -26.18 14.72
C ILE A 370 21.80 -26.85 14.42
N VAL A 371 20.74 -26.42 15.12
CA VAL A 371 19.44 -27.09 15.06
C VAL A 371 18.32 -26.13 14.70
N ASN A 372 17.62 -26.44 13.61
CA ASN A 372 16.31 -25.86 13.30
C ASN A 372 15.20 -26.69 13.97
N HIS A 373 15.04 -26.50 15.28
CA HIS A 373 14.00 -27.17 16.06
C HIS A 373 12.64 -26.46 15.92
N GLN A 374 11.56 -27.23 16.07
CA GLN A 374 10.18 -26.76 15.96
C GLN A 374 9.91 -25.93 14.70
N HIS A 375 10.54 -26.29 13.56
CA HIS A 375 10.54 -25.48 12.34
C HIS A 375 9.15 -25.30 11.69
N ARG A 376 8.12 -26.02 12.18
CA ARG A 376 6.73 -25.87 11.76
C ARG A 376 5.95 -24.80 12.54
N LEU A 377 6.48 -24.33 13.67
CA LEU A 377 5.90 -23.21 14.41
C LEU A 377 6.34 -21.88 13.79
N ASP A 378 5.58 -20.82 14.04
CA ASP A 378 6.02 -19.47 13.71
C ASP A 378 7.36 -19.17 14.41
N PRO A 379 8.39 -18.62 13.73
CA PRO A 379 9.66 -18.28 14.37
C PRO A 379 9.55 -17.45 15.64
N ALA A 380 8.53 -16.60 15.79
CA ALA A 380 8.30 -15.79 16.98
C ALA A 380 7.83 -16.60 18.19
N GLU A 381 7.29 -17.80 17.98
CA GLU A 381 6.76 -18.68 19.03
C GLU A 381 7.78 -19.73 19.51
N ARG A 382 8.93 -19.84 18.82
CA ARG A 382 9.92 -20.87 19.12
C ARG A 382 10.77 -20.50 20.34
N PRO A 383 11.05 -21.44 21.25
CA PRO A 383 12.06 -21.26 22.28
C PRO A 383 13.42 -20.91 21.68
N THR A 384 14.22 -20.14 22.42
CA THR A 384 15.59 -19.84 22.00
C THR A 384 16.52 -21.02 22.28
N GLU A 385 16.31 -21.72 23.39
CA GLU A 385 17.10 -22.89 23.79
C GLU A 385 16.62 -24.17 23.08
N VAL A 386 17.56 -24.86 22.41
CA VAL A 386 17.28 -26.14 21.72
C VAL A 386 16.90 -27.24 22.71
N TYR A 387 17.53 -27.26 23.89
CA TYR A 387 17.32 -28.23 24.96
C TYR A 387 17.06 -27.51 26.28
N GLN A 388 16.03 -27.94 27.01
CA GLN A 388 15.61 -27.30 28.27
C GLN A 388 16.24 -27.95 29.52
N ARG A 389 16.69 -29.21 29.42
CA ARG A 389 17.30 -29.94 30.54
C ARG A 389 18.75 -29.50 30.74
N ARG A 390 19.01 -28.67 31.75
CA ARG A 390 20.34 -28.13 32.05
C ARG A 390 21.40 -29.20 32.25
N GLU A 391 21.10 -30.26 33.02
CA GLU A 391 22.03 -31.38 33.23
C GLU A 391 22.54 -32.00 31.92
N PHE A 392 21.67 -32.06 30.90
CA PHE A 392 22.05 -32.55 29.59
C PHE A 392 22.92 -31.56 28.85
N VAL A 393 22.54 -30.27 28.83
CA VAL A 393 23.30 -29.19 28.17
C VAL A 393 24.69 -29.03 28.79
N ASP A 394 24.81 -29.06 30.11
CA ASP A 394 26.06 -28.92 30.85
C ASP A 394 27.01 -30.10 30.63
N ALA A 395 26.48 -31.27 30.23
CA ALA A 395 27.28 -32.45 29.89
C ALA A 395 27.82 -32.44 28.45
N LEU A 396 27.38 -31.51 27.59
CA LEU A 396 27.83 -31.45 26.20
C LEU A 396 29.25 -30.85 26.13
N THR A 397 30.09 -31.48 25.31
CA THR A 397 31.47 -31.03 25.05
C THR A 397 31.57 -30.02 23.90
N PHE A 398 30.44 -29.66 23.30
CA PHE A 398 30.33 -28.73 22.19
C PHE A 398 29.06 -27.88 22.30
N PRO A 399 29.07 -26.65 21.77
CA PRO A 399 27.90 -25.78 21.73
C PRO A 399 26.78 -26.35 20.85
N VAL A 400 25.53 -26.07 21.26
CA VAL A 400 24.32 -26.32 20.47
C VAL A 400 23.62 -24.98 20.22
N LEU A 401 23.39 -24.64 18.95
CA LEU A 401 22.83 -23.36 18.53
C LEU A 401 21.48 -23.55 17.85
N ALA A 402 20.49 -22.75 18.22
CA ALA A 402 19.24 -22.67 17.47
C ALA A 402 19.44 -21.85 16.20
N THR A 403 18.86 -22.27 15.07
CA THR A 403 18.92 -21.48 13.82
C THR A 403 18.21 -20.14 13.94
N GLY A 404 17.21 -20.00 14.81
CA GLY A 404 16.58 -18.72 15.13
C GLY A 404 17.57 -17.71 15.76
N GLN A 405 18.48 -18.18 16.61
CA GLN A 405 19.55 -17.35 17.18
C GLN A 405 20.57 -16.96 16.11
N LEU A 406 20.96 -17.93 15.26
CA LEU A 406 21.86 -17.68 14.13
C LEU A 406 21.27 -16.66 13.14
N PHE A 407 19.97 -16.77 12.84
CA PHE A 407 19.22 -15.81 12.03
C PHE A 407 19.23 -14.41 12.65
N ASN A 408 19.02 -14.31 13.96
CA ASN A 408 19.06 -13.02 14.67
C ASN A 408 20.44 -12.35 14.60
N TRP A 409 21.52 -13.11 14.73
CA TRP A 409 22.86 -12.56 14.55
C TRP A 409 23.12 -12.16 13.09
N TRP A 410 22.70 -12.97 12.14
CA TRP A 410 22.84 -12.65 10.71
C TRP A 410 22.08 -11.37 10.33
N ARG A 411 20.81 -11.22 10.74
CA ARG A 411 20.01 -10.02 10.42
C ARG A 411 20.56 -8.75 11.05
N THR A 412 21.25 -8.87 12.19
CA THR A 412 21.89 -7.75 12.90
C THR A 412 23.37 -7.59 12.59
N GLN A 413 23.91 -8.41 11.69
CA GLN A 413 25.33 -8.46 11.31
C GLN A 413 26.28 -8.67 12.51
N ASN A 414 25.83 -9.38 13.55
CA ASN A 414 26.65 -9.69 14.71
C ASN A 414 27.56 -10.90 14.45
N TRP A 415 28.56 -10.71 13.59
CA TRP A 415 29.49 -11.76 13.18
C TRP A 415 30.36 -12.28 14.32
N LEU A 416 30.68 -11.43 15.29
CA LEU A 416 31.44 -11.83 16.47
C LEU A 416 30.68 -12.86 17.31
N ALA A 417 29.37 -12.68 17.50
CA ALA A 417 28.54 -13.66 18.21
C ALA A 417 28.50 -15.01 17.48
N VAL A 418 28.36 -15.01 16.15
CA VAL A 418 28.44 -16.24 15.33
C VAL A 418 29.77 -16.97 15.55
N ARG A 419 30.90 -16.24 15.43
CA ARG A 419 32.25 -16.83 15.61
C ARG A 419 32.42 -17.41 17.00
N THR A 420 32.08 -16.63 18.03
CA THR A 420 32.24 -17.01 19.44
C THR A 420 31.43 -18.26 19.76
N ALA A 421 30.17 -18.29 19.31
CA ALA A 421 29.24 -19.38 19.55
C ALA A 421 29.66 -20.68 18.83
N VAL A 422 30.13 -20.60 17.59
CA VAL A 422 30.57 -21.78 16.81
C VAL A 422 31.90 -22.35 17.30
N LEU A 423 32.84 -21.48 17.70
CA LEU A 423 34.14 -21.91 18.23
C LEU A 423 34.06 -22.43 19.68
N GLY A 424 32.90 -22.29 20.35
CA GLY A 424 32.73 -22.74 21.73
C GLY A 424 33.43 -21.85 22.78
N ASN A 425 33.79 -20.62 22.42
CA ASN A 425 34.34 -19.66 23.38
C ASN A 425 33.18 -19.03 24.17
N PRO A 426 33.24 -18.95 25.51
CA PRO A 426 32.15 -18.38 26.30
C PRO A 426 31.92 -16.91 25.95
N HIS A 427 30.65 -16.58 25.65
CA HIS A 427 30.21 -15.20 25.46
C HIS A 427 30.02 -14.53 26.84
N PRO A 428 30.56 -13.31 27.09
CA PRO A 428 30.48 -12.68 28.40
C PRO A 428 29.07 -12.21 28.84
N ASP A 429 28.06 -12.25 27.97
CA ASP A 429 26.76 -11.58 28.24
C ASP A 429 25.62 -12.48 28.77
N ALA A 430 25.93 -13.68 29.31
CA ALA A 430 24.94 -14.53 29.96
C ALA A 430 24.64 -14.15 31.44
N ARG A 431 24.80 -12.88 31.83
CA ARG A 431 24.29 -12.36 33.11
C ARG A 431 23.55 -11.05 32.88
N GLY A 432 22.25 -11.17 32.66
CA GLY A 432 21.34 -10.03 32.68
C GLY A 432 21.41 -9.30 34.02
N THR A 433 21.68 -8.00 33.95
CA THR A 433 21.13 -7.05 34.92
C THR A 433 20.14 -6.19 34.13
N PRO A 434 18.87 -6.07 34.53
CA PRO A 434 17.93 -5.16 33.88
C PRO A 434 18.35 -3.73 34.23
N SER A 435 19.05 -3.06 33.31
CA SER A 435 19.23 -1.62 33.43
C SER A 435 17.91 -0.95 33.08
N ALA A 436 17.26 -0.42 34.12
CA ALA A 436 16.08 0.41 34.01
C ALA A 436 16.26 1.47 32.91
N ALA A 437 15.27 1.55 32.02
CA ALA A 437 15.10 2.70 31.15
C ALA A 437 14.81 3.94 32.02
N PRO A 438 15.47 5.09 31.79
CA PRO A 438 14.88 6.37 32.16
C PRO A 438 13.81 6.69 31.12
N SER A 439 12.56 6.63 31.56
CA SER A 439 11.43 7.26 30.88
C SER A 439 11.55 8.79 30.98
N ALA A 440 11.00 9.42 29.94
CA ALA A 440 10.55 10.80 29.85
C ALA A 440 11.60 11.89 29.56
N ALA A 441 11.48 12.41 28.33
CA ALA A 441 11.22 13.82 28.07
C ALA A 441 12.17 14.84 28.70
N GLU A 442 13.23 15.20 27.97
CA GLU A 442 13.69 16.60 27.86
C GLU A 442 14.77 16.75 26.77
N SER A 443 14.37 16.87 25.50
CA SER A 443 15.16 17.60 24.50
C SER A 443 14.37 17.97 23.25
N LEU A 444 13.17 18.54 23.43
CA LEU A 444 12.58 19.44 22.44
C LEU A 444 13.06 20.86 22.77
N ARG A 445 14.21 21.26 22.23
CA ARG A 445 14.55 22.68 21.93
C ARG A 445 15.95 22.77 21.31
N ARG A 446 15.99 22.77 19.98
CA ARG A 446 16.91 23.61 19.20
C ARG A 446 16.36 23.79 17.79
N ARG A 447 15.33 24.65 17.70
CA ARG A 447 14.97 25.35 16.47
C ARG A 447 16.19 26.17 16.06
N ARG A 448 16.80 25.84 14.91
CA ARG A 448 17.76 26.72 14.24
C ARG A 448 16.96 27.86 13.61
N PHE A 449 16.98 29.00 14.31
CA PHE A 449 16.64 30.31 13.78
C PHE A 449 17.61 30.65 12.65
N TRP A 450 17.08 30.84 11.44
CA TRP A 450 17.79 31.56 10.38
C TRP A 450 17.58 33.05 10.62
N SER A 451 18.57 33.67 11.27
CA SER A 451 18.63 35.12 11.43
C SER A 451 19.24 35.74 10.17
N ARG A 452 18.47 36.63 9.52
CA ARG A 452 18.98 37.63 8.56
C ARG A 452 20.11 38.45 9.19
N PRO A 453 21.21 38.76 8.49
CA PRO A 453 22.05 39.88 8.84
C PRO A 453 21.48 41.15 8.20
N GLY A 454 20.97 42.05 9.04
CA GLY A 454 20.82 43.46 8.70
C GLY A 454 22.21 44.07 8.56
N ARG A 455 22.47 44.67 7.41
CA ARG A 455 23.54 45.66 7.23
C ARG A 455 23.00 47.01 7.67
N ASP A 456 23.65 47.61 8.64
CA ASP A 456 23.70 49.06 8.79
C ASP A 456 25.15 49.44 9.06
N SER A 457 25.64 50.41 8.29
CA SER A 457 26.57 51.50 8.65
C SER A 457 27.35 51.98 7.42
N THR A 458 26.91 53.12 6.88
CA THR A 458 27.73 54.31 6.55
C THR A 458 29.06 54.12 5.80
N VAL A 459 29.12 54.57 4.53
CA VAL A 459 29.73 55.85 4.10
C VAL A 459 28.89 56.41 2.96
#